data_AF-A0A8H7VVK3-F1
#
_entry.id   AF-A0A8H7VVK3-F1
#
_cell.length_a   1.000
_cell.length_b   1.000
_cell.length_c   1.000
_cell.angle_alpha   90.00
_cell.angle_beta   90.00
_cell.angle_gamma   90.00
#
_symmetry.space_group_name_H-M   'P 1'
#
loop_
_entity.id
_entity.type
_entity.pdbx_description
1 polymer ?
#
loop_
_entity_poly.entity_id
_entity_poly.type
_entity_poly.pdbx_seq_one_letter_code
_entity_poly.pdbx_strand_id
1 'polypeptide(L)'
;MSLNSQLKSFKKSFKANADIAVKRAGQAGPSKESLANNSGNGTISNNTKASFESTHEPKKRKKTTVYSQPANTGTGHHAMSQLYTVIQFLKDSDNPQSVVSIASRTKVDIAKNPTLWEKLENNDKIDYDPINKTFAYKPTYQIRSKEDLLSLLIQKKNEGGMDYKDLKDSYSKLSSAVEELASEGQILVVRNKDGNPRVLFHNDAQYNTAIDPGKKKKKKKKVVLMKNRQVNIYINIDFKKMWSEIHIPDETDLPKALENGKH
;
A
#
# COMPACT_ATOMS: atom_id res chain seq x y z
N MET A 1 -38.15 20.37 -29.26
CA MET A 1 -38.67 19.35 -28.31
C MET A 1 -38.85 20.00 -26.95
N SER A 2 -40.02 19.86 -26.33
CA SER A 2 -40.36 20.58 -25.09
C SER A 2 -39.65 19.97 -23.88
N LEU A 3 -39.15 20.84 -22.97
CA LEU A 3 -38.49 20.49 -21.70
C LEU A 3 -39.33 19.53 -20.83
N ASN A 4 -40.66 19.61 -20.96
CA ASN A 4 -41.60 18.69 -20.31
C ASN A 4 -41.48 17.24 -20.80
N SER A 5 -40.97 17.00 -22.02
CA SER A 5 -40.72 15.64 -22.52
C SER A 5 -39.46 15.02 -21.92
N GLN A 6 -38.41 15.82 -21.66
CA GLN A 6 -37.19 15.38 -20.98
C GLN A 6 -37.44 15.03 -19.51
N LEU A 7 -38.32 15.78 -18.83
CA LEU A 7 -38.64 15.51 -17.43
C LEU A 7 -39.52 14.25 -17.28
N LYS A 8 -40.37 13.97 -18.28
CA LYS A 8 -41.15 12.73 -18.35
C LYS A 8 -40.28 11.50 -18.65
N SER A 9 -39.30 11.60 -19.56
CA SER A 9 -38.37 10.50 -19.83
C SER A 9 -37.43 10.22 -18.66
N PHE A 10 -37.00 11.24 -17.93
CA PHE A 10 -36.19 11.10 -16.71
C PHE A 10 -36.96 10.42 -15.55
N LYS A 11 -38.24 10.78 -15.34
CA LYS A 11 -39.05 10.07 -14.32
C LYS A 11 -39.35 8.61 -14.71
N LYS A 12 -39.41 8.30 -16.01
CA LYS A 12 -39.61 6.93 -16.50
C LYS A 12 -38.37 6.06 -16.27
N SER A 13 -37.15 6.60 -16.37
CA SER A 13 -35.92 5.84 -16.13
C SER A 13 -35.68 5.50 -14.65
N PHE A 14 -36.23 6.30 -13.72
CA PHE A 14 -36.21 5.95 -12.29
C PHE A 14 -37.16 4.81 -11.94
N LYS A 15 -38.36 4.75 -12.54
CA LYS A 15 -39.30 3.63 -12.32
C LYS A 15 -38.82 2.31 -12.94
N ALA A 16 -38.13 2.36 -14.09
CA ALA A 16 -37.63 1.14 -14.75
C ALA A 16 -36.40 0.50 -14.08
N ASN A 17 -35.66 1.24 -13.23
CA ASN A 17 -34.52 0.71 -12.46
C ASN A 17 -34.89 0.27 -11.03
N ALA A 18 -36.13 0.50 -10.58
CA ALA A 18 -36.59 0.13 -9.25
C ALA A 18 -37.04 -1.34 -9.11
N ASP A 19 -37.15 -2.09 -10.22
CA ASP A 19 -37.60 -3.49 -10.24
C ASP A 19 -36.46 -4.53 -10.37
N ILE A 20 -35.20 -4.16 -10.10
CA ILE A 20 -34.12 -5.14 -9.87
C ILE A 20 -34.04 -5.43 -8.37
N ALA A 21 -35.13 -5.95 -7.81
CA ALA A 21 -35.15 -6.54 -6.49
C ALA A 21 -34.57 -7.95 -6.57
N VAL A 22 -33.26 -8.07 -6.35
CA VAL A 22 -32.60 -9.36 -6.09
C VAL A 22 -33.13 -9.89 -4.75
N LYS A 23 -34.09 -10.82 -4.80
CA LYS A 23 -34.53 -11.61 -3.64
C LYS A 23 -33.37 -12.49 -3.15
N ARG A 24 -32.69 -12.07 -2.08
CA ARG A 24 -31.89 -12.95 -1.22
C ARG A 24 -32.75 -13.34 -0.01
N ALA A 25 -33.24 -14.57 0.02
CA ALA A 25 -33.80 -15.19 1.22
C ALA A 25 -32.74 -16.14 1.82
N GLY A 26 -32.65 -16.18 3.16
CA GLY A 26 -31.60 -16.82 3.98
C GLY A 26 -31.49 -18.35 3.82
N GLN A 27 -30.58 -19.07 4.48
CA GLN A 27 -30.34 -19.09 5.93
C GLN A 27 -29.05 -19.92 6.23
N ALA A 28 -28.40 -19.68 7.37
CA ALA A 28 -27.17 -20.35 7.79
C ALA A 28 -27.39 -21.76 8.39
N GLY A 29 -26.44 -22.69 8.17
CA GLY A 29 -26.28 -23.97 8.90
C GLY A 29 -25.22 -24.90 8.27
N PRO A 30 -24.45 -25.73 9.04
CA PRO A 30 -23.08 -26.12 8.68
C PRO A 30 -22.84 -27.58 8.19
N SER A 31 -21.76 -27.74 7.40
CA SER A 31 -20.81 -28.88 7.18
C SER A 31 -21.25 -30.37 7.19
N LYS A 32 -20.93 -31.10 6.09
CA LYS A 32 -19.84 -32.12 5.95
C LYS A 32 -20.00 -33.04 4.71
N GLU A 33 -18.84 -33.36 4.12
CA GLU A 33 -18.40 -34.50 3.27
C GLU A 33 -19.40 -35.53 2.70
N SER A 34 -19.31 -35.83 1.39
CA SER A 34 -18.68 -37.04 0.82
C SER A 34 -19.21 -37.49 -0.57
N LEU A 35 -18.24 -37.76 -1.47
CA LEU A 35 -18.13 -38.82 -2.50
C LEU A 35 -19.31 -39.26 -3.42
N ALA A 36 -18.93 -39.35 -4.71
CA ALA A 36 -19.17 -40.47 -5.67
C ALA A 36 -20.09 -40.24 -6.89
N ASN A 37 -19.44 -40.34 -8.06
CA ASN A 37 -19.74 -41.18 -9.23
C ASN A 37 -21.01 -41.01 -10.11
N ASN A 38 -20.70 -40.74 -11.39
CA ASN A 38 -21.09 -41.48 -12.61
C ASN A 38 -22.16 -40.90 -13.55
N SER A 39 -21.74 -40.87 -14.83
CA SER A 39 -22.44 -40.99 -16.13
C SER A 39 -23.96 -40.80 -16.21
N GLY A 40 -24.37 -40.07 -17.26
CA GLY A 40 -25.66 -40.32 -17.90
C GLY A 40 -26.18 -39.18 -18.75
N ASN A 41 -26.23 -39.43 -20.06
CA ASN A 41 -26.97 -38.68 -21.08
C ASN A 41 -28.37 -38.21 -20.65
N GLY A 42 -28.83 -37.09 -21.22
CA GLY A 42 -30.27 -36.77 -21.29
C GLY A 42 -30.57 -35.32 -21.64
N THR A 43 -30.54 -34.97 -22.92
CA THR A 43 -31.72 -34.61 -23.72
C THR A 43 -32.22 -33.17 -23.54
N ILE A 44 -31.84 -32.33 -24.51
CA ILE A 44 -32.38 -31.00 -24.76
C ILE A 44 -33.80 -31.15 -25.31
N SER A 45 -34.79 -30.65 -24.58
CA SER A 45 -36.18 -30.60 -25.05
C SER A 45 -36.37 -29.38 -25.96
N ASN A 46 -36.49 -29.66 -27.27
CA ASN A 46 -36.95 -28.70 -28.27
C ASN A 46 -38.47 -28.57 -28.18
N ASN A 47 -38.97 -27.36 -27.94
CA ASN A 47 -40.37 -27.05 -28.17
C ASN A 47 -40.54 -26.51 -29.60
N THR A 48 -40.85 -27.41 -30.52
CA THR A 48 -41.32 -27.08 -31.86
C THR A 48 -42.84 -26.87 -31.86
N LYS A 49 -43.27 -25.82 -32.59
CA LYS A 49 -44.44 -25.80 -33.49
C LYS A 49 -45.68 -24.98 -33.05
N ALA A 50 -45.83 -23.82 -33.70
CA ALA A 50 -47.02 -23.30 -34.38
C ALA A 50 -46.68 -21.87 -34.88
N SER A 51 -46.99 -21.36 -36.08
CA SER A 51 -47.69 -21.84 -37.27
C SER A 51 -47.38 -20.88 -38.44
N PHE A 52 -47.13 -21.44 -39.63
CA PHE A 52 -47.59 -21.05 -40.98
C PHE A 52 -47.97 -19.56 -41.28
N GLU A 53 -47.21 -18.87 -42.15
CA GLU A 53 -47.58 -18.61 -43.58
C GLU A 53 -46.71 -17.48 -44.22
N SER A 54 -46.52 -17.59 -45.54
CA SER A 54 -45.59 -16.95 -46.48
C SER A 54 -45.48 -15.41 -46.54
N THR A 55 -44.31 -14.87 -46.94
CA THR A 55 -44.09 -14.10 -48.19
C THR A 55 -42.68 -13.42 -48.30
N HIS A 56 -42.03 -13.67 -49.46
CA HIS A 56 -40.93 -12.96 -50.17
C HIS A 56 -39.96 -11.95 -49.49
N GLU A 57 -38.64 -12.22 -49.55
CA GLU A 57 -37.56 -11.33 -50.09
C GLU A 57 -36.12 -11.89 -49.82
N PRO A 58 -35.15 -11.78 -50.76
CA PRO A 58 -33.79 -12.27 -50.54
C PRO A 58 -32.91 -11.20 -49.87
N LYS A 59 -32.84 -11.19 -48.53
CA LYS A 59 -31.94 -10.28 -47.80
C LYS A 59 -30.57 -10.89 -47.55
N LYS A 60 -29.57 -10.22 -48.12
CA LYS A 60 -28.11 -10.40 -48.01
C LYS A 60 -27.67 -11.02 -46.68
N ARG A 61 -26.93 -12.12 -46.77
CA ARG A 61 -26.25 -12.81 -45.67
C ARG A 61 -25.32 -11.82 -44.95
N LYS A 62 -25.74 -11.33 -43.77
CA LYS A 62 -24.85 -10.61 -42.86
C LYS A 62 -23.85 -11.63 -42.31
N LYS A 63 -22.56 -11.40 -42.58
CA LYS A 63 -21.47 -12.17 -41.95
C LYS A 63 -21.63 -12.04 -40.44
N THR A 64 -21.70 -13.19 -39.76
CA THR A 64 -21.76 -13.30 -38.31
C THR A 64 -20.45 -12.75 -37.72
N THR A 65 -20.47 -11.48 -37.32
CA THR A 65 -19.38 -10.90 -36.53
C THR A 65 -19.35 -11.65 -35.21
N VAL A 66 -18.33 -12.50 -35.04
CA VAL A 66 -18.04 -13.22 -33.81
C VAL A 66 -17.79 -12.19 -32.71
N TYR A 67 -18.79 -12.00 -31.85
CA TYR A 67 -18.76 -11.11 -30.69
C TYR A 67 -18.01 -11.79 -29.55
N SER A 68 -16.73 -12.12 -29.75
CA SER A 68 -15.88 -12.70 -28.70
C SER A 68 -14.60 -11.91 -28.47
N GLN A 69 -14.49 -10.72 -29.05
CA GLN A 69 -13.43 -9.78 -28.72
C GLN A 69 -14.05 -8.48 -28.21
N PRO A 70 -13.73 -8.03 -26.98
CA PRO A 70 -14.00 -6.65 -26.61
C PRO A 70 -13.11 -5.78 -27.51
N ALA A 71 -13.68 -5.25 -28.59
CA ALA A 71 -12.96 -4.47 -29.59
C ALA A 71 -12.41 -3.12 -29.08
N ASN A 72 -12.54 -2.83 -27.77
CA ASN A 72 -11.96 -1.67 -27.11
C ASN A 72 -11.90 -1.91 -25.58
N THR A 73 -11.01 -2.76 -25.13
CA THR A 73 -10.63 -2.80 -23.70
C THR A 73 -9.77 -1.56 -23.43
N GLY A 74 -10.33 -0.59 -22.70
CA GLY A 74 -9.77 0.73 -22.42
C GLY A 74 -8.26 0.92 -22.57
N THR A 75 -7.87 1.69 -23.59
CA THR A 75 -6.47 2.10 -23.86
C THR A 75 -5.78 2.72 -22.63
N GLY A 76 -6.52 3.35 -21.73
CA GLY A 76 -6.02 3.87 -20.46
C GLY A 76 -5.62 2.81 -19.42
N HIS A 77 -6.30 1.65 -19.37
CA HIS A 77 -5.95 0.57 -18.45
C HIS A 77 -4.65 -0.09 -18.87
N HIS A 78 -4.49 -0.34 -20.17
CA HIS A 78 -3.25 -0.89 -20.70
C HIS A 78 -2.06 0.06 -20.52
N ALA A 79 -2.22 1.36 -20.73
CA ALA A 79 -1.15 2.33 -20.53
C ALA A 79 -0.69 2.44 -19.06
N MET A 80 -1.62 2.42 -18.11
CA MET A 80 -1.27 2.47 -16.69
C MET A 80 -0.56 1.19 -16.22
N SER A 81 -1.06 0.01 -16.63
CA SER A 81 -0.38 -1.26 -16.31
C SER A 81 1.02 -1.34 -16.94
N GLN A 82 1.17 -0.83 -18.17
CA GLN A 82 2.46 -0.71 -18.83
C GLN A 82 3.40 0.24 -18.07
N LEU A 83 2.90 1.39 -17.61
CA LEU A 83 3.65 2.33 -16.78
C LEU A 83 4.18 1.68 -15.50
N TYR A 84 3.32 0.99 -14.75
CA TYR A 84 3.75 0.28 -13.54
C TYR A 84 4.81 -0.78 -13.83
N THR A 85 4.66 -1.51 -14.94
CA THR A 85 5.65 -2.53 -15.35
C THR A 85 7.01 -1.90 -15.66
N VAL A 86 7.01 -0.75 -16.34
CA VAL A 86 8.23 0.01 -16.63
C VAL A 86 8.86 0.55 -15.34
N ILE A 87 8.07 1.16 -14.45
CA ILE A 87 8.56 1.68 -13.16
C ILE A 87 9.18 0.56 -12.33
N GLN A 88 8.52 -0.60 -12.24
CA GLN A 88 9.05 -1.73 -11.49
C GLN A 88 10.40 -2.20 -12.06
N PHE A 89 10.52 -2.26 -13.40
CA PHE A 89 11.78 -2.60 -14.05
C PHE A 89 12.89 -1.56 -13.79
N LEU A 90 12.55 -0.26 -13.85
CA LEU A 90 13.49 0.82 -13.54
C LEU A 90 13.90 0.79 -12.07
N LYS A 91 13.00 0.43 -11.16
CA LYS A 91 13.31 0.28 -9.73
C LYS A 91 14.28 -0.86 -9.46
N ASP A 92 14.16 -1.96 -10.22
CA ASP A 92 15.10 -3.08 -10.14
C ASP A 92 16.45 -2.75 -10.82
N SER A 93 16.47 -1.72 -11.67
CA SER A 93 17.64 -1.27 -12.44
C SER A 93 18.17 0.05 -11.89
N ASP A 94 19.14 0.01 -10.98
CA ASP A 94 19.75 1.23 -10.38
C ASP A 94 20.41 2.19 -11.40
N ASN A 95 20.57 1.79 -12.67
CA ASN A 95 21.20 2.56 -13.73
C ASN A 95 20.20 3.08 -14.76
N PRO A 96 20.40 4.29 -15.33
CA PRO A 96 19.57 4.84 -16.40
C PRO A 96 19.41 3.84 -17.56
N GLN A 97 18.17 3.60 -17.97
CA GLN A 97 17.85 2.67 -19.06
C GLN A 97 17.33 3.42 -20.28
N SER A 98 17.80 3.01 -21.46
CA SER A 98 17.29 3.54 -22.72
C SER A 98 15.89 2.99 -23.04
N VAL A 99 15.12 3.74 -23.81
CA VAL A 99 13.78 3.32 -24.29
C VAL A 99 13.81 1.93 -24.95
N VAL A 100 14.89 1.64 -25.69
CA VAL A 100 15.08 0.35 -26.39
C VAL A 100 15.32 -0.80 -25.40
N SER A 101 16.15 -0.57 -24.37
CA SER A 101 16.42 -1.57 -23.32
C SER A 101 15.14 -1.91 -22.56
N ILE A 102 14.37 -0.87 -22.18
CA ILE A 102 13.10 -1.02 -21.47
C ILE A 102 12.10 -1.80 -22.32
N ALA A 103 11.92 -1.43 -23.59
CA ALA A 103 10.99 -2.12 -24.49
C ALA A 103 11.36 -3.60 -24.69
N SER A 104 12.65 -3.91 -24.79
CA SER A 104 13.14 -5.29 -24.97
C SER A 104 12.82 -6.17 -23.75
N ARG A 105 12.93 -5.64 -22.53
CA ARG A 105 12.76 -6.43 -21.30
C ARG A 105 11.32 -6.47 -20.80
N THR A 106 10.62 -5.34 -20.87
CA THR A 106 9.23 -5.24 -20.43
C THR A 106 8.22 -5.65 -21.51
N LYS A 107 8.66 -5.77 -22.77
CA LYS A 107 7.82 -5.98 -23.97
C LYS A 107 6.81 -4.85 -24.18
N VAL A 108 7.08 -3.68 -23.62
CA VAL A 108 6.25 -2.49 -23.71
C VAL A 108 6.87 -1.50 -24.69
N ASP A 109 6.19 -1.29 -25.81
CA ASP A 109 6.62 -0.32 -26.81
C ASP A 109 6.25 1.11 -26.37
N ILE A 110 7.18 1.79 -25.69
CA ILE A 110 6.99 3.18 -25.24
C ILE A 110 6.86 4.13 -26.44
N ALA A 111 7.65 3.91 -27.50
CA ALA A 111 7.65 4.75 -28.70
C ALA A 111 6.34 4.69 -29.51
N LYS A 112 5.57 3.60 -29.40
CA LYS A 112 4.29 3.44 -30.12
C LYS A 112 3.12 4.09 -29.38
N ASN A 113 3.26 4.34 -28.08
CA ASN A 113 2.19 4.81 -27.21
C ASN A 113 2.52 6.21 -26.66
N PRO A 114 2.13 7.31 -27.34
CA PRO A 114 2.44 8.67 -26.88
C PRO A 114 1.86 8.97 -25.49
N THR A 115 0.69 8.41 -25.16
CA THR A 115 0.10 8.54 -23.82
C THR A 115 0.95 7.90 -22.72
N LEU A 116 1.69 6.84 -23.02
CA LEU A 116 2.60 6.22 -22.05
C LEU A 116 3.85 7.08 -21.87
N TRP A 117 4.37 7.63 -22.96
CA TRP A 117 5.50 8.55 -22.95
C TRP A 117 5.22 9.76 -22.05
N GLU A 118 4.11 10.48 -22.28
CA GLU A 118 3.72 11.64 -21.47
C GLU A 118 3.56 11.27 -19.98
N LYS A 119 3.04 10.08 -19.68
CA LYS A 119 2.88 9.61 -18.30
C LYS A 119 4.19 9.23 -17.63
N LEU A 120 5.20 8.78 -18.39
CA LEU A 120 6.54 8.51 -17.87
C LEU A 120 7.28 9.81 -17.60
N GLU A 121 7.18 10.77 -18.52
CA GLU A 121 7.84 12.07 -18.44
C GLU A 121 7.28 12.94 -17.31
N ASN A 122 5.96 12.91 -17.08
CA ASN A 122 5.30 13.65 -15.99
C ASN A 122 5.32 12.91 -14.63
N ASN A 123 6.08 11.81 -14.48
CA ASN A 123 6.04 11.03 -13.24
C ASN A 123 7.13 11.47 -12.25
N ASP A 124 6.73 11.85 -11.04
CA ASP A 124 7.65 12.26 -9.96
C ASP A 124 8.68 11.19 -9.58
N LYS A 125 8.38 9.91 -9.83
CA LYS A 125 9.24 8.76 -9.54
C LYS A 125 10.22 8.42 -10.66
N ILE A 126 10.24 9.19 -11.75
CA ILE A 126 11.09 8.94 -12.90
C ILE A 126 11.88 10.21 -13.22
N ASP A 127 13.16 10.03 -13.49
CA ASP A 127 14.01 11.07 -14.04
C ASP A 127 14.24 10.77 -15.53
N TYR A 128 13.89 11.72 -16.39
CA TYR A 128 14.03 11.59 -17.85
C TYR A 128 15.12 12.54 -18.34
N ASP A 129 16.16 11.97 -18.95
CA ASP A 129 17.21 12.74 -19.61
C ASP A 129 16.88 12.87 -21.12
N PRO A 130 16.53 14.08 -21.61
CA PRO A 130 16.18 14.29 -23.01
C PRO A 130 17.37 14.14 -23.97
N ILE A 131 18.62 14.25 -23.49
CA ILE A 131 19.82 14.15 -24.31
C ILE A 131 20.07 12.69 -24.68
N ASN A 132 20.11 11.83 -23.67
CA ASN A 132 20.40 10.41 -23.84
C ASN A 132 19.15 9.57 -24.11
N LYS A 133 17.95 10.15 -23.98
CA LYS A 133 16.65 9.47 -24.04
C LYS A 133 16.62 8.27 -23.10
N THR A 134 17.10 8.48 -21.89
CA THR A 134 17.16 7.48 -20.83
C THR A 134 16.21 7.82 -19.70
N PHE A 135 15.56 6.79 -19.16
CA PHE A 135 14.74 6.88 -17.96
C PHE A 135 15.49 6.24 -16.80
N ALA A 136 15.54 6.92 -15.66
CA ALA A 136 16.06 6.41 -14.41
C ALA A 136 14.99 6.46 -13.33
N TYR A 137 15.04 5.52 -12.38
CA TYR A 137 14.15 5.58 -11.22
C TYR A 137 14.62 6.68 -10.26
N LYS A 138 13.69 7.53 -9.84
CA LYS A 138 13.93 8.58 -8.85
C LYS A 138 13.25 8.18 -7.54
N PRO A 139 13.98 7.57 -6.58
CA PRO A 139 13.43 7.30 -5.27
C PRO A 139 13.10 8.62 -4.55
N THR A 140 12.13 8.60 -3.63
CA THR A 140 11.78 9.80 -2.83
C THR A 140 12.98 10.30 -2.03
N TYR A 141 13.82 9.36 -1.57
CA TYR A 141 15.04 9.65 -0.82
C TYR A 141 16.20 8.86 -1.41
N GLN A 142 17.38 9.45 -1.49
CA GLN A 142 18.56 8.73 -1.99
C GLN A 142 19.30 8.04 -0.84
N ILE A 143 18.72 6.96 -0.31
CA ILE A 143 19.29 6.21 0.81
C ILE A 143 19.86 4.88 0.30
N ARG A 144 21.17 4.66 0.49
CA ARG A 144 21.81 3.39 0.13
C ARG A 144 22.44 2.68 1.33
N SER A 145 22.63 3.40 2.43
CA SER A 145 23.26 2.91 3.65
C SER A 145 22.44 3.22 4.90
N LYS A 146 22.79 2.58 6.03
CA LYS A 146 22.17 2.87 7.33
C LYS A 146 22.59 4.26 7.84
N GLU A 147 23.79 4.70 7.50
CA GLU A 147 24.33 6.01 7.82
C GLU A 147 23.57 7.12 7.08
N ASP A 148 23.21 6.90 5.82
CA ASP A 148 22.38 7.84 5.04
C ASP A 148 20.99 8.00 5.67
N LEU A 149 20.39 6.89 6.12
CA LEU A 149 19.09 6.92 6.81
C LEU A 149 19.16 7.77 8.09
N LEU A 150 20.20 7.57 8.90
CA LEU A 150 20.40 8.33 10.13
C LEU A 150 20.62 9.82 9.82
N SER A 151 21.45 10.12 8.83
CA SER A 151 21.73 11.49 8.39
C SER A 151 20.46 12.20 7.91
N LEU A 152 19.62 11.51 7.14
CA LEU A 152 18.34 12.03 6.69
C LEU A 152 17.38 12.28 7.85
N LEU A 153 17.28 11.36 8.81
CA LEU A 153 16.47 11.54 10.02
C LEU A 153 16.94 12.72 10.87
N ILE A 154 18.25 12.94 10.97
CA ILE A 154 18.82 14.10 11.67
C ILE A 154 18.49 15.39 10.93
N GLN A 155 18.64 15.42 9.61
CA GLN A 155 18.32 16.59 8.78
C GLN A 155 16.84 16.97 8.90
N LYS A 156 15.96 15.96 8.93
CA LYS A 156 14.51 16.13 8.97
C LYS A 156 13.92 16.13 10.39
N LYS A 157 14.75 16.20 11.43
CA LYS A 157 14.29 16.16 12.83
C LYS A 157 13.23 17.21 13.18
N ASN A 158 13.31 18.38 12.55
CA ASN A 158 12.39 19.50 12.78
C ASN A 158 11.11 19.40 11.92
N GLU A 159 11.16 18.64 10.82
CA GLU A 159 10.03 18.47 9.89
C GLU A 159 9.08 17.35 10.33
N GLY A 160 9.49 16.57 11.33
CA GLY A 160 8.69 15.49 11.92
C GLY A 160 9.21 14.11 11.56
N GLY A 161 8.31 13.12 11.64
CA GLY A 161 8.64 11.73 11.37
C GLY A 161 8.52 11.38 9.89
N MET A 162 9.36 10.46 9.43
CA MET A 162 9.33 9.96 8.06
C MET A 162 8.56 8.65 7.95
N ASP A 163 7.76 8.51 6.89
CA ASP A 163 7.00 7.28 6.65
C ASP A 163 7.91 6.13 6.20
N TYR A 164 7.71 4.97 6.82
CA TYR A 164 8.47 3.76 6.51
C TYR A 164 8.30 3.31 5.05
N LYS A 165 7.15 3.58 4.43
CA LYS A 165 6.86 3.19 3.05
C LYS A 165 7.76 3.91 2.04
N ASP A 166 7.96 5.21 2.21
CA ASP A 166 8.77 6.03 1.30
C ASP A 166 10.26 5.71 1.42
N LEU A 167 10.69 5.38 2.64
CA LEU A 167 12.05 4.93 2.91
C LEU A 167 12.27 3.52 2.36
N LYS A 168 11.29 2.61 2.48
CA LYS A 168 11.38 1.24 1.96
C LYS A 168 11.42 1.21 0.43
N ASP A 169 10.78 2.18 -0.20
CA ASP A 169 10.85 2.37 -1.64
C ASP A 169 12.28 2.69 -2.12
N SER A 170 13.02 3.41 -1.28
CA SER A 170 14.37 3.90 -1.55
C SER A 170 15.47 2.88 -1.19
N TYR A 171 15.28 2.14 -0.09
CA TYR A 171 16.27 1.21 0.44
C TYR A 171 15.66 -0.17 0.75
N SER A 172 16.05 -1.18 -0.04
CA SER A 172 15.49 -2.54 0.06
C SER A 172 15.80 -3.25 1.38
N LYS A 173 16.96 -2.98 1.99
CA LYS A 173 17.41 -3.54 3.27
C LYS A 173 17.00 -2.70 4.48
N LEU A 174 16.03 -1.79 4.31
CA LEU A 174 15.58 -0.89 5.37
C LEU A 174 15.10 -1.62 6.62
N SER A 175 14.39 -2.75 6.48
CA SER A 175 13.84 -3.47 7.64
C SER A 175 14.93 -3.92 8.63
N SER A 176 16.07 -4.41 8.13
CA SER A 176 17.19 -4.83 8.99
C SER A 176 17.85 -3.61 9.63
N ALA A 177 18.16 -2.60 8.81
CA ALA A 177 18.83 -1.39 9.28
C ALA A 177 18.00 -0.63 10.32
N VAL A 178 16.67 -0.58 10.17
CA VAL A 178 15.76 0.04 11.15
C VAL A 178 15.78 -0.73 12.47
N GLU A 179 15.73 -2.05 12.45
CA GLU A 179 15.75 -2.82 13.70
C GLU A 179 17.11 -2.70 14.40
N GLU A 180 18.22 -2.71 13.64
CA GLU A 180 19.57 -2.47 14.16
C GLU A 180 19.67 -1.08 14.81
N LEU A 181 19.33 -0.01 14.09
CA LEU A 181 19.39 1.36 14.62
C LEU A 181 18.43 1.60 15.78
N ALA A 182 17.27 0.95 15.79
CA ALA A 182 16.32 0.99 16.89
C ALA A 182 16.86 0.27 18.12
N SER A 183 17.52 -0.88 17.93
CA SER A 183 18.18 -1.63 19.01
C SER A 183 19.37 -0.88 19.60
N GLU A 184 20.07 -0.11 18.77
CA GLU A 184 21.13 0.80 19.18
C GLU A 184 20.59 2.06 19.89
N GLY A 185 19.29 2.33 19.75
CA GLY A 185 18.63 3.50 20.33
C GLY A 185 18.96 4.80 19.62
N GLN A 186 19.37 4.75 18.34
CA GLN A 186 19.65 5.93 17.52
C GLN A 186 18.41 6.47 16.81
N ILE A 187 17.38 5.64 16.65
CA ILE A 187 16.11 6.01 16.04
C ILE A 187 14.94 5.53 16.91
N LEU A 188 13.82 6.24 16.83
CA LEU A 188 12.55 5.84 17.41
C LEU A 188 11.62 5.34 16.30
N VAL A 189 10.99 4.20 16.54
CA VAL A 189 10.09 3.57 15.57
C VAL A 189 8.67 3.55 16.13
N VAL A 190 7.76 4.26 15.48
CA VAL A 190 6.32 4.14 15.75
C VAL A 190 5.79 2.96 14.95
N ARG A 191 5.34 1.92 15.66
CA ARG A 191 4.79 0.71 15.07
C ARG A 191 3.25 0.76 15.06
N ASN A 192 2.64 0.13 14.06
CA ASN A 192 1.19 -0.10 14.02
C ASN A 192 0.78 -1.20 15.03
N LYS A 193 -0.53 -1.42 15.18
CA LYS A 193 -1.08 -2.51 16.01
C LYS A 193 -0.55 -3.90 15.60
N ASP A 194 -0.23 -4.08 14.31
CA ASP A 194 0.32 -5.31 13.76
C ASP A 194 1.84 -5.47 13.97
N GLY A 195 2.48 -4.52 14.66
CA GLY A 195 3.93 -4.51 14.90
C GLY A 195 4.77 -3.96 13.74
N ASN A 196 4.17 -3.72 12.57
CA ASN A 196 4.87 -3.15 11.41
C ASN A 196 5.33 -1.70 11.68
N PRO A 197 6.58 -1.32 11.34
CA PRO A 197 7.03 0.07 11.38
C PRO A 197 6.14 0.96 10.50
N ARG A 198 5.68 2.08 11.07
CA ARG A 198 4.87 3.09 10.39
C ARG A 198 5.69 4.34 10.12
N VAL A 199 6.21 4.94 11.18
CA VAL A 199 6.91 6.23 11.14
C VAL A 199 8.23 6.11 11.89
N LEU A 200 9.27 6.73 11.35
CA LEU A 200 10.62 6.75 11.87
C LEU A 200 10.99 8.15 12.32
N PHE A 201 11.59 8.25 13.50
CA PHE A 201 12.10 9.50 14.06
C PHE A 201 13.56 9.32 14.47
N HIS A 202 14.32 10.40 14.45
CA HIS A 202 15.64 10.38 15.06
C HIS A 202 15.51 10.35 16.59
N ASN A 203 16.40 9.61 17.27
CA ASN A 203 16.49 9.64 18.71
C ASN A 203 17.73 10.45 19.15
N ASP A 204 17.52 11.47 19.96
CA ASP A 204 18.62 12.21 20.57
C ASP A 204 19.10 11.47 21.84
N ALA A 205 20.26 10.84 21.74
CA ALA A 205 20.86 10.08 22.85
C ALA A 205 21.09 10.90 24.12
N GLN A 206 21.08 12.24 24.04
CA GLN A 206 21.22 13.14 25.19
C GLN A 206 19.99 13.08 26.12
N TYR A 207 18.81 12.78 25.60
CA TYR A 207 17.58 12.67 26.39
C TYR A 207 17.31 11.24 26.88
N ASN A 208 18.18 10.29 26.54
CA ASN A 208 18.04 8.91 27.01
C ASN A 208 18.33 8.84 28.51
N THR A 209 17.28 8.59 29.30
CA THR A 209 17.44 8.35 30.73
C THR A 209 17.93 6.93 30.97
N ALA A 210 19.07 6.80 31.65
CA ALA A 210 19.55 5.51 32.12
C ALA A 210 18.74 5.10 33.35
N ILE A 211 17.60 4.45 33.15
CA ILE A 211 16.84 3.84 34.24
C ILE A 211 17.55 2.53 34.60
N ASP A 212 18.15 2.48 35.80
CA ASP A 212 18.91 1.33 36.30
C ASP A 212 18.03 0.07 36.26
N PRO A 213 18.37 -0.95 35.44
CA PRO A 213 17.69 -2.23 35.50
C PRO A 213 18.16 -2.93 36.79
N GLY A 214 17.44 -2.65 37.88
CA GLY A 214 17.63 -3.16 39.24
C GLY A 214 18.77 -4.16 39.42
N LYS A 215 19.91 -3.67 39.92
CA LYS A 215 21.07 -4.40 40.48
C LYS A 215 21.00 -5.94 40.41
N LYS A 216 21.27 -6.54 39.25
CA LYS A 216 21.79 -7.93 39.23
C LYS A 216 23.29 -7.86 39.48
N LYS A 217 23.71 -8.13 40.74
CA LYS A 217 25.13 -8.27 41.15
C LYS A 217 25.89 -9.17 40.16
N LYS A 218 26.72 -8.59 39.29
CA LYS A 218 27.74 -9.32 38.53
C LYS A 218 29.12 -8.80 38.92
N LYS A 219 29.96 -9.72 39.40
CA LYS A 219 31.31 -9.51 39.91
C LYS A 219 32.20 -8.82 38.87
N LYS A 220 33.05 -7.92 39.34
CA LYS A 220 34.06 -7.15 38.58
C LYS A 220 34.88 -8.06 37.65
N LYS A 221 34.87 -7.76 36.35
CA LYS A 221 36.00 -8.04 35.45
C LYS A 221 36.34 -6.79 34.63
N LYS A 222 37.64 -6.69 34.36
CA LYS A 222 38.47 -5.52 34.08
C LYS A 222 38.24 -4.95 32.67
N VAL A 223 38.25 -3.61 32.62
CA VAL A 223 38.48 -2.65 31.51
C VAL A 223 38.65 -3.21 30.09
N VAL A 224 37.68 -2.91 29.22
CA VAL A 224 37.92 -2.61 27.79
C VAL A 224 37.01 -1.45 27.40
N LEU A 225 37.61 -0.48 26.71
CA LEU A 225 37.04 0.73 26.11
C LEU A 225 35.63 0.50 25.51
N MET A 226 34.58 0.91 26.22
CA MET A 226 33.20 0.88 25.72
C MET A 226 32.91 2.14 24.91
N LYS A 227 33.22 2.11 23.61
CA LYS A 227 32.47 2.94 22.65
C LYS A 227 31.07 2.33 22.52
N ASN A 228 30.06 3.19 22.61
CA ASN A 228 28.63 2.92 22.47
C ASN A 228 27.99 2.14 23.63
N ARG A 229 27.77 2.84 24.74
CA ARG A 229 26.82 2.44 25.78
C ARG A 229 25.41 2.48 25.19
N GLN A 230 24.96 1.35 24.65
CA GLN A 230 23.57 1.12 24.26
C GLN A 230 22.68 1.33 25.49
N VAL A 231 21.87 2.37 25.46
CA VAL A 231 20.86 2.63 26.50
C VAL A 231 19.52 2.19 25.93
N ASN A 232 19.26 0.89 25.96
CA ASN A 232 17.92 0.39 25.71
C ASN A 232 17.07 0.77 26.94
N ILE A 233 16.19 1.76 26.78
CA ILE A 233 15.35 2.31 27.85
C ILE A 233 14.25 1.31 28.16
N TYR A 234 14.55 0.36 29.05
CA TYR A 234 13.56 -0.55 29.60
C TYR A 234 12.95 0.08 30.85
N ILE A 235 11.90 0.90 30.67
CA ILE A 235 10.99 1.18 31.79
C ILE A 235 10.30 -0.13 32.13
N ASN A 236 10.48 -0.60 33.36
CA ASN A 236 9.83 -1.82 33.81
C ASN A 236 8.30 -1.68 33.64
N ILE A 237 7.64 -2.68 33.07
CA ILE A 237 6.18 -2.73 32.90
C ILE A 237 5.48 -2.48 34.23
N ASP A 238 6.01 -3.01 35.33
CA ASP A 238 5.48 -2.80 36.68
C ASP A 238 5.57 -1.34 37.11
N PHE A 239 6.71 -0.68 36.84
CA PHE A 239 6.86 0.75 37.11
C PHE A 239 5.88 1.57 36.27
N LYS A 240 5.75 1.25 34.97
CA LYS A 240 4.81 1.94 34.08
C LYS A 240 3.38 1.78 34.59
N LYS A 241 3.00 0.57 35.05
CA LYS A 241 1.69 0.30 35.63
C LYS A 241 1.47 1.12 36.90
N MET A 242 2.39 1.05 37.87
CA MET A 242 2.32 1.84 39.10
C MET A 242 2.18 3.33 38.80
N TRP A 243 3.01 3.87 37.91
CA TRP A 243 2.99 5.28 37.54
C TRP A 243 1.67 5.72 36.89
N SER A 244 1.07 4.84 36.07
CA SER A 244 -0.21 5.11 35.41
C SER A 244 -1.40 5.10 36.38
N GLU A 245 -1.29 4.35 37.48
CA GLU A 245 -2.33 4.21 38.50
C GLU A 245 -2.30 5.33 39.56
N ILE A 246 -1.24 6.16 39.58
CA ILE A 246 -1.17 7.31 40.48
C ILE A 246 -2.26 8.32 40.09
N HIS A 247 -3.22 8.53 40.99
CA HIS A 247 -4.24 9.57 40.83
C HIS A 247 -3.61 10.95 41.07
N ILE A 248 -3.46 11.73 40.00
CA ILE A 248 -2.94 13.09 40.06
C ILE A 248 -4.11 14.02 40.41
N PRO A 249 -4.10 14.71 41.57
CA PRO A 249 -5.13 15.70 41.89
C PRO A 249 -5.13 16.85 40.89
N ASP A 250 -6.27 17.54 40.76
CA ASP A 250 -6.41 18.66 39.83
C ASP A 250 -5.37 19.77 40.11
N GLU A 251 -5.04 20.55 39.09
CA GLU A 251 -3.95 21.55 39.14
C GLU A 251 -4.08 22.55 40.30
N THR A 252 -5.31 22.83 40.76
CA THR A 252 -5.60 23.69 41.91
C THR A 252 -5.29 23.07 43.27
N ASP A 253 -5.38 21.74 43.38
CA ASP A 253 -5.18 20.99 44.63
C ASP A 253 -3.82 20.31 44.69
N LEU A 254 -3.12 20.18 43.55
CA LEU A 254 -1.78 19.63 43.45
C LEU A 254 -0.75 20.31 44.40
N PRO A 255 -0.73 21.66 44.55
CA PRO A 255 0.21 22.31 45.47
C PRO A 255 -0.08 21.95 46.93
N LYS A 256 -1.36 21.90 47.32
CA LYS A 256 -1.78 21.55 48.68
C LYS A 256 -1.52 20.08 49.00
N ALA A 257 -1.73 19.19 48.04
CA ALA A 257 -1.44 17.77 48.17
C ALA A 257 0.07 17.49 48.30
N LEU A 258 0.91 18.26 47.59
CA LEU A 258 2.37 18.21 47.71
C LEU A 258 2.89 18.69 49.06
N GLU A 259 2.25 19.67 49.69
CA GLU A 259 2.59 20.11 51.05
C GLU A 259 2.15 19.10 52.12
N ASN A 260 0.95 18.53 51.99
CA ASN A 260 0.42 17.56 52.96
C ASN A 260 1.14 16.20 52.93
N GLY A 261 1.79 15.83 51.82
CA GLY A 261 2.53 14.58 51.67
C GLY A 261 3.97 14.57 52.22
N LYS A 262 4.43 15.65 52.88
CA LYS A 262 5.81 15.81 53.40
C LYS A 262 6.05 15.28 54.82
N HIS A 263 5.10 14.55 55.42
CA HIS A 263 5.23 13.99 56.77
C HIS A 263 5.62 12.51 56.76
#